data_AF-A0A3Q3WGS3-F1
#
_entry.id   AF-A0A3Q3WGS3-F1
#
_cell.length_a   1.000
_cell.length_b   1.000
_cell.length_c   1.000
_cell.angle_alpha   90.00
_cell.angle_beta   90.00
_cell.angle_gamma   90.00
#
_symmetry.space_group_name_H-M   'P 1'
#
loop_
_entity.id
_entity.type
_entity.pdbx_description
1 polymer ?
#
loop_
_entity_poly.entity_id
_entity_poly.type
_entity_poly.pdbx_seq_one_letter_code
_entity_poly.pdbx_strand_id
1 'polypeptide(L)'
;MLTITDFINILHCYYKSPMVQMYELESHKIETWRDVYLQCSSRFLISISPEASLFDAIYSLLKHKIHRLPVIDPESGNVLNILTHKRILKFLHIFVRVLCGTLLGCTRGIYKIRSQICNKYIE
;
A
#
# COMPACT_ATOMS: atom_id res chain seq x y z
N MET A 1 8.76 3.33 -3.42
CA MET A 1 8.53 2.26 -2.43
C MET A 1 8.93 0.95 -3.08
N LEU A 2 9.69 0.08 -2.41
CA LEU A 2 10.12 -1.19 -3.02
C LEU A 2 8.96 -2.19 -3.02
N THR A 3 8.63 -2.71 -4.20
CA THR A 3 7.50 -3.59 -4.45
C THR A 3 7.90 -4.74 -5.38
N ILE A 4 7.01 -5.73 -5.51
CA ILE A 4 7.19 -6.85 -6.46
C ILE A 4 7.37 -6.34 -7.89
N THR A 5 6.69 -5.24 -8.28
CA THR A 5 6.87 -4.62 -9.59
C THR A 5 8.31 -4.16 -9.82
N ASP A 6 8.97 -3.64 -8.78
CA ASP A 6 10.37 -3.22 -8.89
C ASP A 6 11.28 -4.43 -9.09
N PHE A 7 11.02 -5.54 -8.39
CA PHE A 7 11.75 -6.79 -8.61
C PHE A 7 11.57 -7.33 -10.03
N ILE A 8 10.35 -7.31 -10.58
CA ILE A 8 10.08 -7.72 -11.97
C ILE A 8 10.88 -6.84 -12.95
N ASN A 9 10.86 -5.52 -12.75
CA ASN A 9 11.58 -4.59 -13.63
C ASN A 9 13.09 -4.80 -13.56
N ILE A 10 13.63 -5.03 -12.36
CA ILE A 10 15.05 -5.32 -12.15
C ILE A 10 15.42 -6.62 -12.85
N LEU A 11 14.65 -7.70 -12.64
CA LEU A 11 14.87 -8.96 -13.36
C LEU A 11 14.89 -8.75 -14.87
N HIS A 12 13.96 -7.96 -15.41
CA HIS A 12 13.91 -7.64 -16.84
C HIS A 12 15.16 -6.88 -17.35
N CYS A 13 15.77 -6.03 -16.51
CA CYS A 13 16.96 -5.26 -16.90
C CYS A 13 18.22 -6.14 -16.97
N TYR A 14 18.37 -7.05 -16.00
CA TYR A 14 19.54 -7.92 -15.86
C TYR A 14 19.41 -9.24 -16.62
N TYR A 15 18.19 -9.68 -16.95
CA TYR A 15 17.99 -10.89 -17.73
C TYR A 15 18.38 -10.65 -19.19
N LYS A 16 19.49 -11.27 -19.62
CA LYS A 16 19.99 -11.19 -21.01
C LYS A 16 19.70 -12.47 -21.81
N SER A 17 19.96 -13.64 -21.22
CA SER A 17 19.82 -14.94 -21.88
C SER A 17 19.65 -16.04 -20.84
N PRO A 18 18.89 -17.12 -21.13
CA PRO A 18 18.70 -18.24 -20.21
C PRO A 18 19.99 -18.98 -19.86
N MET A 19 21.06 -18.80 -20.63
CA MET A 19 22.34 -19.48 -20.42
C MET A 19 23.30 -18.70 -19.51
N VAL A 20 22.98 -17.45 -19.17
CA VAL A 20 23.83 -16.58 -18.36
C VAL A 20 23.22 -16.45 -16.96
N GLN A 21 23.96 -16.89 -15.94
CA GLN A 21 23.55 -16.71 -14.55
C GLN A 21 23.69 -15.25 -14.13
N MET A 22 22.73 -14.76 -13.33
CA MET A 22 22.62 -13.35 -12.95
C MET A 22 23.43 -13.01 -11.70
N TYR A 23 24.73 -13.31 -11.68
CA TYR A 23 25.59 -13.09 -10.50
C TYR A 23 25.64 -11.63 -10.04
N GLU A 24 25.58 -10.69 -10.98
CA GLU A 24 25.56 -9.27 -10.67
C GLU A 24 24.35 -8.88 -9.84
N LEU A 25 23.18 -9.53 -10.04
CA LEU A 25 21.97 -9.19 -9.30
C LEU A 25 22.11 -9.44 -7.79
N GLU A 26 22.82 -10.51 -7.41
CA GLU A 26 23.00 -10.91 -6.00
C GLU A 26 23.92 -9.97 -5.22
N SER A 27 24.84 -9.27 -5.89
CA SER A 27 25.82 -8.39 -5.24
C SER A 27 25.29 -6.96 -5.00
N HIS A 28 24.17 -6.60 -5.62
CA HIS A 28 23.62 -5.25 -5.51
C HIS A 28 22.83 -5.03 -4.21
N LYS A 29 22.78 -3.76 -3.77
CA LYS A 29 21.99 -3.30 -2.64
C LYS A 29 20.77 -2.51 -3.13
N ILE A 30 19.75 -2.35 -2.27
CA ILE A 30 18.53 -1.59 -2.60
C ILE A 30 18.86 -0.14 -2.99
N GLU A 31 19.89 0.45 -2.39
CA GLU A 31 20.37 1.79 -2.73
C GLU A 31 20.85 1.88 -4.19
N THR A 32 21.70 0.96 -4.63
CA THR A 32 22.26 0.97 -6.00
C THR A 32 21.19 0.62 -7.04
N TRP A 33 20.21 -0.22 -6.68
CA TRP A 33 19.05 -0.48 -7.53
C TRP A 33 18.21 0.76 -7.80
N ARG A 34 18.10 1.71 -6.86
CA ARG A 34 17.38 2.96 -7.14
C ARG A 34 18.06 3.75 -8.23
N ASP A 35 19.39 3.83 -8.23
CA ASP A 35 20.11 4.63 -9.22
C ASP A 35 19.96 4.04 -10.63
N VAL A 36 20.06 2.71 -10.76
CA VAL A 36 19.81 1.99 -12.02
C VAL A 36 18.35 2.13 -12.45
N TYR A 37 17.42 2.04 -11.49
CA TYR A 37 15.99 2.15 -11.76
C TYR A 37 15.57 3.56 -12.17
N LEU A 38 16.15 4.61 -11.57
CA LEU A 38 15.87 6.01 -11.89
C LEU A 38 16.26 6.36 -13.33
N GLN A 39 17.22 5.64 -13.93
CA GLN A 39 17.53 5.76 -15.36
C GLN A 39 16.42 5.20 -16.26
N CYS A 40 15.65 4.22 -15.79
CA CYS A 40 14.57 3.57 -16.55
C CYS A 40 13.17 4.14 -16.24
N SER A 41 12.93 4.74 -15.06
CA SER A 41 11.61 5.26 -14.68
C SER A 41 11.67 6.27 -13.53
N SER A 42 11.19 7.49 -13.76
CA SER A 42 11.02 8.50 -12.71
C SER A 42 9.68 8.32 -11.98
N ARG A 43 9.68 7.51 -10.91
CA ARG A 43 8.54 7.43 -10.00
C ARG A 43 8.85 8.12 -8.67
N PHE A 44 8.20 9.27 -8.45
CA PHE A 44 8.21 9.93 -7.16
C PHE A 44 7.39 9.14 -6.14
N LEU A 45 7.83 9.16 -4.88
CA LEU A 45 7.05 8.62 -3.76
C LEU A 45 5.84 9.52 -3.52
N ILE A 46 4.67 8.91 -3.46
CA ILE A 46 3.40 9.57 -3.19
C ILE A 46 2.92 9.04 -1.85
N SER A 47 2.65 9.95 -0.92
CA SER A 47 2.17 9.66 0.42
C SER A 47 0.93 10.48 0.73
N ILE A 48 0.20 10.06 1.76
CA ILE A 48 -0.97 10.78 2.27
C ILE A 48 -0.85 10.97 3.78
N SER A 49 -1.41 12.06 4.31
CA SER A 49 -1.47 12.27 5.76
C SER A 49 -2.57 11.41 6.39
N PRO A 50 -2.43 11.02 7.67
CA PRO A 50 -3.43 10.22 8.37
C PRO A 50 -4.77 10.95 8.58
N GLU A 51 -4.78 12.29 8.56
CA GLU A 51 -5.97 13.12 8.68
C GLU A 51 -6.78 13.21 7.38
N ALA A 52 -6.20 12.81 6.25
CA ALA A 52 -6.86 12.87 4.95
C ALA A 52 -8.02 11.87 4.83
N SER A 53 -8.97 12.18 3.94
CA SER A 53 -10.13 11.31 3.76
C SER A 53 -9.79 10.01 3.04
N LEU A 54 -10.57 8.95 3.31
CA LEU A 54 -10.44 7.69 2.57
C LEU A 54 -10.69 7.88 1.06
N PHE A 55 -11.52 8.85 0.69
CA PHE A 55 -11.76 9.20 -0.70
C PHE A 55 -10.49 9.72 -1.38
N ASP A 56 -9.76 10.62 -0.72
CA ASP A 56 -8.50 11.17 -1.25
C ASP A 56 -7.44 10.08 -1.39
N ALA A 57 -7.41 9.12 -0.46
CA ALA A 57 -6.55 7.94 -0.56
C ALA A 57 -6.87 7.08 -1.79
N ILE A 58 -8.15 6.76 -2.00
CA ILE A 58 -8.62 5.98 -3.17
C ILE A 58 -8.34 6.73 -4.47
N TYR A 59 -8.65 8.03 -4.50
CA TYR A 59 -8.40 8.88 -5.66
C TYR A 59 -6.91 8.92 -6.02
N SER A 60 -6.03 9.06 -5.03
CA SER A 60 -4.57 9.04 -5.22
C SER A 60 -4.08 7.69 -5.77
N LEU A 61 -4.60 6.58 -5.24
CA LEU A 61 -4.29 5.24 -5.74
C LEU A 61 -4.66 5.08 -7.22
N LEU A 62 -5.83 5.58 -7.63
CA LEU A 62 -6.32 5.50 -9.02
C LEU A 62 -5.55 6.44 -9.96
N LYS A 63 -5.41 7.71 -9.58
CA LYS A 63 -4.75 8.74 -10.39
C LYS A 63 -3.31 8.37 -10.73
N HIS A 64 -2.58 7.87 -9.75
CA HIS A 64 -1.16 7.53 -9.91
C HIS A 64 -0.92 6.07 -10.28
N LYS A 65 -1.99 5.28 -10.49
CA LYS A 65 -1.93 3.84 -10.82
C LYS A 65 -1.02 3.05 -9.87
N ILE A 66 -1.08 3.40 -8.58
CA ILE A 66 -0.31 2.74 -7.52
C ILE A 66 -1.22 1.79 -6.75
N HIS A 67 -0.67 0.65 -6.35
CA HIS A 67 -1.42 -0.37 -5.61
C HIS A 67 -1.32 -0.20 -4.09
N ARG A 68 -0.34 0.59 -3.66
CA ARG A 68 0.05 0.76 -2.26
C ARG A 68 0.36 2.23 -2.02
N LEU A 69 -0.29 2.81 -1.02
CA LEU A 69 -0.16 4.22 -0.65
C LEU A 69 0.31 4.30 0.81
N PRO A 70 1.54 4.77 1.07
CA PRO A 70 2.01 5.00 2.43
C PRO A 70 1.27 6.17 3.09
N VAL A 71 0.89 5.97 4.34
CA VAL A 71 0.36 6.99 5.26
C VAL A 71 1.52 7.45 6.11
N ILE A 72 1.86 8.74 6.00
CA ILE A 72 3.01 9.35 6.68
C ILE A 72 2.47 10.50 7.52
N ASP A 73 2.84 10.52 8.79
CA ASP A 73 2.55 11.65 9.68
C ASP A 73 3.40 12.87 9.27
N PRO A 74 2.80 14.02 8.92
CA PRO A 74 3.54 15.20 8.51
C PRO A 74 4.36 15.83 9.65
N GLU A 75 3.98 15.65 10.92
CA GLU A 75 4.70 16.25 12.05
C GLU A 75 5.95 15.46 12.42
N SER A 76 5.82 14.15 12.57
CA SER A 76 6.94 13.29 12.97
C SER A 76 7.74 12.71 11.80
N GLY A 77 7.19 12.72 10.59
CA GLY A 77 7.77 12.07 9.41
C GLY A 77 7.72 10.54 9.46
N ASN A 78 7.04 9.96 10.45
CA ASN A 78 6.96 8.52 10.63
C ASN A 78 5.97 7.88 9.66
N VAL A 79 6.32 6.69 9.17
CA VAL A 79 5.42 5.87 8.36
C VAL A 79 4.48 5.13 9.29
N LEU A 80 3.20 5.47 9.26
CA LEU A 80 2.18 4.88 10.13
C LEU A 80 1.65 3.57 9.55
N ASN A 81 1.24 3.56 8.28
CA ASN A 81 0.69 2.36 7.63
C ASN A 81 0.83 2.42 6.10
N ILE A 82 0.60 1.30 5.43
CA ILE A 82 0.52 1.19 3.97
C ILE A 82 -0.91 0.77 3.59
N LEU A 83 -1.64 1.70 2.98
CA LEU A 83 -2.96 1.44 2.43
C LEU A 83 -2.86 0.68 1.11
N THR A 84 -3.74 -0.29 0.93
CA THR A 84 -3.84 -1.08 -0.31
C THR A 84 -5.29 -1.19 -0.73
N HIS A 85 -5.54 -1.36 -2.04
CA HIS A 85 -6.89 -1.60 -2.58
C HIS A 85 -7.62 -2.72 -1.82
N LYS A 86 -6.91 -3.81 -1.51
CA LYS A 86 -7.48 -4.95 -0.78
C LYS A 86 -7.93 -4.59 0.63
N ARG A 87 -7.16 -3.81 1.39
CA ARG A 87 -7.53 -3.38 2.75
C ARG A 87 -8.76 -2.47 2.70
N ILE A 88 -8.77 -1.51 1.77
CA ILE A 88 -9.88 -0.57 1.60
C ILE A 88 -11.18 -1.31 1.24
N LEU A 89 -11.13 -2.22 0.26
CA LEU A 89 -12.30 -3.02 -0.13
C LEU A 89 -12.80 -3.90 1.03
N LYS A 90 -11.88 -4.52 1.78
CA LYS A 90 -12.25 -5.32 2.96
C LYS A 90 -12.92 -4.47 4.03
N PHE A 91 -12.40 -3.26 4.27
CA PHE A 91 -12.99 -2.29 5.19
C PHE A 91 -14.40 -1.91 4.77
N LEU A 92 -14.60 -1.51 3.51
CA LEU A 92 -15.92 -1.16 2.97
C LEU A 92 -16.91 -2.32 3.07
N HIS A 93 -16.50 -3.54 2.72
CA HIS A 93 -17.35 -4.72 2.81
C HIS A 93 -17.80 -5.02 4.26
N ILE A 94 -16.91 -4.88 5.24
CA ILE A 94 -17.26 -5.04 6.66
C ILE A 94 -18.20 -3.92 7.10
N PHE A 95 -17.89 -2.68 6.75
CA PHE A 95 -18.65 -1.50 7.17
C PHE A 95 -20.10 -1.54 6.66
N VAL A 96 -20.30 -1.89 5.39
CA VAL A 96 -21.64 -2.06 4.78
C VAL A 96 -22.42 -3.19 5.45
N ARG A 97 -21.77 -4.32 5.75
CA ARG A 97 -22.41 -5.44 6.47
C ARG A 97 -22.87 -5.06 7.87
N VAL A 98 -22.04 -4.31 8.61
CA VAL A 98 -22.39 -3.85 9.96
C VAL A 98 -23.56 -2.87 9.93
N LEU A 99 -23.53 -1.89 9.02
CA LEU A 99 -24.63 -0.92 8.85
C LEU A 99 -25.95 -1.59 8.46
N CYS A 100 -25.91 -2.51 7.48
CA CYS A 100 -27.10 -3.23 7.02
C CYS A 100 -27.65 -4.18 8.11
N GLY A 101 -26.78 -4.85 8.87
CA GLY A 101 -27.19 -5.69 10.01
C GLY A 101 -27.82 -4.90 11.16
N THR A 102 -27.54 -3.60 11.27
CA THR A 102 -28.14 -2.71 12.28
C THR A 102 -29.56 -2.29 11.90
N LEU A 103 -29.85 -2.17 10.60
CA LEU A 103 -31.19 -1.83 10.07
C LEU A 103 -32.17 -3.02 10.09
N LEU A 104 -31.66 -4.26 10.13
CA LEU A 104 -32.46 -5.50 10.18
C LEU A 104 -32.68 -6.06 11.61
N GLY A 105 -32.39 -5.28 12.67
CA GLY A 105 -32.91 -5.57 14.00
C GLY A 105 -32.22 -6.70 14.80
N CYS A 106 -30.90 -6.88 14.67
CA CYS A 106 -30.15 -7.77 15.55
C CYS A 106 -29.29 -6.96 16.55
N THR A 107 -29.94 -6.45 17.60
CA THR A 107 -29.30 -5.72 18.71
C THR A 107 -28.55 -6.67 19.65
N ARG A 108 -27.42 -7.24 19.23
CA ARG A 108 -26.45 -7.84 20.18
C ARG A 108 -25.02 -7.53 19.74
N GLY A 109 -24.50 -6.37 20.16
CA GLY A 109 -23.05 -6.14 20.24
C GLY A 109 -22.44 -4.93 19.51
N ILE A 110 -23.21 -3.89 19.17
CA ILE A 110 -22.70 -2.78 18.33
C ILE A 110 -21.72 -1.85 19.07
N TYR A 111 -21.80 -1.71 20.39
CA TYR A 111 -20.98 -0.74 21.13
C TYR A 111 -19.53 -1.18 21.43
N LYS A 112 -19.18 -2.46 21.24
CA LYS A 112 -17.82 -2.95 21.55
C LYS A 112 -16.87 -2.95 20.35
N ILE A 113 -17.40 -2.74 19.15
CA ILE A 113 -16.67 -2.88 17.88
C ILE A 113 -16.01 -1.55 17.45
N ARG A 114 -16.53 -0.40 17.90
CA ARG A 114 -16.01 0.92 17.52
C ARG A 114 -14.59 1.19 18.03
N SER A 115 -14.21 0.63 19.19
CA SER A 115 -12.85 0.74 19.73
C SER A 115 -11.91 -0.34 19.17
N GLN A 116 -12.40 -1.55 18.86
CA GLN A 116 -11.55 -2.63 18.35
C GLN A 116 -11.27 -2.58 16.85
N ILE A 117 -12.18 -2.03 16.01
CA ILE A 117 -11.92 -1.96 14.56
C ILE A 117 -10.92 -0.87 14.21
N CYS A 118 -10.96 0.30 14.86
CA CYS A 118 -9.93 1.32 14.62
C CYS A 118 -8.54 0.83 15.03
N ASN A 119 -8.39 0.19 16.21
CA ASN A 119 -7.06 -0.27 16.66
C ASN A 119 -6.55 -1.51 15.92
N LYS A 120 -7.42 -2.43 15.46
CA LYS A 120 -6.97 -3.70 14.85
C LYS A 120 -6.77 -3.66 13.33
N TYR A 121 -7.28 -2.63 12.65
CA TYR A 121 -7.20 -2.51 11.19
C TYR A 121 -6.40 -1.29 10.71
N ILE A 122 -5.84 -0.50 11.63
CA ILE A 122 -4.90 0.61 11.35
C ILE A 122 -3.46 0.27 11.80
N GLU A 123 -3.24 -0.82 12.55
CA GLU A 123 -1.96 -1.56 12.60
C GLU A 123 -1.89 -2.61 11.47
#